data_AF-A0A517RA80-F1
#
_entry.id   AF-A0A517RA80-F1
#
_cell.length_a   1.000
_cell.length_b   1.000
_cell.length_c   1.000
_cell.angle_alpha   90.00
_cell.angle_beta   90.00
_cell.angle_gamma   90.00
#
_symmetry.space_group_name_H-M   'P 1'
#
loop_
_entity.id
_entity.type
_entity.pdbx_description
1 polymer ?
#
loop_
_entity_poly.entity_id
_entity_poly.type
_entity_poly.pdbx_seq_one_letter_code
_entity_poly.pdbx_strand_id
1 'polypeptide(L)'
;MQRWVSVIIVLGLMLLLFGLLMPNVEQSLQQARKSSSKYNLQQIGSAILNYHETLGSLPPGGIIRDDETAMQGWLTMILPYMDGSPDYSWLDLNESWQSPRNAYVFDQSRPVFLIPGVEQHYTTAGFGLTHYLGNPNLLYRNSSVTFGQMENGTAHTWLAGEVTGDFQPWAYPFNWRPLGTKLCDGDDGYGRPEWKGGHLLFADGSVSFFSQGIDPGILERFAAAPPVATAEQIAAPDRVFPPRGTSWDRIELQSDPQSQRNYFAFALQAENDMLLVIQVFAVEKEPDPPPKKGGSPPLLILRVESATDITAALEETSMAQDTTPAQLAANVKTLQALQKRLVKQDSAR
;
A
#
# COMPACT_ATOMS: atom_id res chain seq x y z
N MET A 1 -54.93 -3.60 -29.97
CA MET A 1 -54.14 -2.34 -30.04
C MET A 1 -53.92 -1.71 -28.66
N GLN A 2 -54.97 -1.55 -27.84
CA GLN A 2 -54.91 -0.88 -26.52
C GLN A 2 -53.94 -1.49 -25.48
N ARG A 3 -53.72 -2.82 -25.50
CA ARG A 3 -52.78 -3.51 -24.60
C ARG A 3 -51.31 -3.15 -24.87
N TRP A 4 -50.94 -2.97 -26.14
CA TRP A 4 -49.56 -2.62 -26.52
C TRP A 4 -49.20 -1.18 -26.19
N VAL A 5 -50.16 -0.25 -26.34
CA VAL A 5 -49.98 1.16 -25.97
C VAL A 5 -49.68 1.30 -24.48
N SER A 6 -50.42 0.59 -23.63
CA SER A 6 -50.22 0.63 -22.16
C SER A 6 -48.83 0.11 -21.77
N VAL A 7 -48.37 -0.98 -22.41
CA VAL A 7 -47.03 -1.54 -22.17
C VAL A 7 -45.94 -0.56 -22.60
N ILE A 8 -46.06 0.08 -23.78
CA ILE A 8 -45.08 1.06 -24.27
C ILE A 8 -44.98 2.27 -23.35
N ILE A 9 -46.11 2.77 -22.84
CA ILE A 9 -46.11 3.90 -21.90
C ILE A 9 -45.38 3.53 -20.61
N VAL A 10 -45.66 2.35 -20.03
CA VAL A 10 -44.99 1.89 -18.81
C VAL A 10 -43.49 1.72 -19.02
N LEU A 11 -43.06 1.11 -20.14
CA LEU A 11 -41.64 1.00 -20.49
C LEU A 11 -40.98 2.38 -20.68
N GLY A 12 -41.67 3.32 -21.35
CA GLY A 12 -41.19 4.69 -21.53
C GLY A 12 -40.98 5.43 -20.20
N LEU A 13 -41.90 5.26 -19.26
CA LEU A 13 -41.77 5.80 -17.90
C LEU A 13 -40.62 5.16 -17.12
N MET A 14 -40.43 3.84 -17.22
CA MET A 14 -39.30 3.15 -16.59
C MET A 14 -37.96 3.65 -17.14
N LEU A 15 -37.81 3.78 -18.47
CA LEU A 15 -36.59 4.30 -19.08
C LEU A 15 -36.31 5.75 -18.69
N LEU A 16 -37.34 6.59 -18.60
CA LEU A 16 -37.22 7.96 -18.10
C LEU A 16 -36.72 7.99 -16.66
N LEU A 17 -37.30 7.17 -15.77
CA LEU A 17 -36.88 7.03 -14.38
C LEU A 17 -35.41 6.57 -14.28
N PHE A 18 -35.02 5.54 -15.03
CA PHE A 18 -33.61 5.10 -15.05
C PHE A 18 -32.65 6.18 -15.56
N GLY A 19 -33.04 6.93 -16.60
CA GLY A 19 -32.24 8.03 -17.15
C GLY A 19 -32.01 9.17 -16.15
N LEU A 20 -32.99 9.46 -15.29
CA LEU A 20 -32.86 10.46 -14.22
C LEU A 20 -32.04 9.97 -13.01
N LEU A 21 -32.00 8.67 -12.76
CA LEU A 21 -31.34 8.10 -11.58
C LEU A 21 -29.85 7.79 -11.80
N MET A 22 -29.44 7.30 -12.97
CA MET A 22 -28.05 6.92 -13.26
C MET A 22 -26.99 7.99 -12.93
N PRO A 23 -27.11 9.25 -13.40
CA PRO A 23 -26.08 10.27 -13.13
C PRO A 23 -25.95 10.61 -11.64
N ASN A 24 -27.03 10.46 -10.86
CA ASN A 24 -27.00 10.71 -9.42
C ASN A 24 -26.29 9.59 -8.64
N VAL A 25 -26.29 8.35 -9.16
CA VAL A 25 -25.59 7.22 -8.52
C VAL A 25 -24.08 7.41 -8.58
N GLU A 26 -23.54 7.83 -9.73
CA GLU A 26 -22.10 8.07 -9.88
C GLU A 26 -21.61 9.19 -8.96
N GLN A 27 -22.37 10.29 -8.86
CA GLN A 27 -22.04 11.38 -7.95
C GLN A 27 -22.02 10.93 -6.48
N SER A 28 -23.00 10.12 -6.07
CA SER A 28 -23.07 9.56 -4.71
C SER A 28 -21.86 8.66 -4.41
N LEU A 29 -21.49 7.80 -5.36
CA LEU A 29 -20.31 6.94 -5.23
C LEU A 29 -19.02 7.75 -5.10
N GLN A 30 -18.86 8.82 -5.88
CA GLN A 30 -17.68 9.68 -5.78
C GLN A 30 -17.61 10.41 -4.43
N GLN A 31 -18.74 10.88 -3.89
CA GLN A 31 -18.78 11.45 -2.54
C GLN A 31 -18.49 10.41 -1.46
N ALA A 32 -18.94 9.17 -1.62
CA ALA A 32 -18.63 8.07 -0.72
C ALA A 32 -17.13 7.71 -0.74
N ARG A 33 -16.53 7.62 -1.92
CA ARG A 33 -15.08 7.42 -2.10
C ARG A 33 -14.27 8.54 -1.45
N LYS A 34 -14.68 9.79 -1.68
CA LYS A 34 -14.10 10.98 -1.05
C LYS A 34 -14.17 10.92 0.48
N SER A 35 -15.33 10.56 1.02
CA SER A 35 -15.55 10.45 2.48
C SER A 35 -14.74 9.30 3.09
N SER A 36 -14.62 8.19 2.37
CA SER A 36 -13.83 7.03 2.80
C SER A 36 -12.32 7.34 2.80
N SER A 37 -11.82 8.06 1.79
CA SER A 37 -10.43 8.53 1.79
C SER A 37 -10.13 9.51 2.94
N LYS A 38 -11.07 10.42 3.23
CA LYS A 38 -10.98 11.27 4.43
C LYS A 38 -10.89 10.44 5.71
N TYR A 39 -11.69 9.38 5.83
CA TYR A 39 -11.66 8.48 6.97
C TYR A 39 -10.33 7.73 7.08
N ASN A 40 -9.75 7.29 5.96
CA ASN A 40 -8.40 6.70 5.94
C ASN A 40 -7.34 7.65 6.50
N LEU A 41 -7.33 8.92 6.07
CA LEU A 41 -6.43 9.93 6.64
C LEU A 41 -6.68 10.18 8.13
N GLN A 42 -7.95 10.14 8.59
CA GLN A 42 -8.26 10.26 10.01
C GLN A 42 -7.72 9.08 10.82
N GLN A 43 -7.79 7.86 10.30
CA GLN A 43 -7.19 6.67 10.93
C GLN A 43 -5.66 6.80 11.01
N ILE A 44 -5.02 7.22 9.91
CA ILE A 44 -3.59 7.51 9.87
C ILE A 44 -3.22 8.59 10.90
N GLY A 45 -3.97 9.69 10.96
CA GLY A 45 -3.76 10.78 11.91
C GLY A 45 -3.88 10.33 13.36
N SER A 46 -4.91 9.53 13.67
CA SER A 46 -5.09 8.94 15.01
C SER A 46 -3.89 8.08 15.42
N ALA A 47 -3.40 7.21 14.52
CA ALA A 47 -2.25 6.37 14.80
C ALA A 47 -0.96 7.17 15.01
N ILE A 48 -0.76 8.26 14.26
CA ILE A 48 0.38 9.17 14.46
C ILE A 48 0.29 9.89 15.79
N LEU A 49 -0.91 10.32 16.21
CA LEU A 49 -1.11 10.94 17.52
C LEU A 49 -0.79 9.96 18.66
N ASN A 50 -1.25 8.71 18.55
CA ASN A 50 -0.94 7.65 19.53
C ASN A 50 0.56 7.32 19.55
N TYR A 51 1.21 7.29 18.38
CA TYR A 51 2.67 7.15 18.27
C TYR A 51 3.36 8.29 19.02
N HIS A 52 2.96 9.54 18.77
CA HIS A 52 3.54 10.72 19.42
C HIS A 52 3.28 10.73 20.93
N GLU A 53 2.10 10.32 21.39
CA GLU A 53 1.80 10.20 22.83
C GLU A 53 2.73 9.19 23.52
N THR A 54 3.05 8.09 22.85
CA THR A 54 3.89 7.01 23.40
C THR A 54 5.39 7.34 23.32
N LEU A 55 5.85 7.92 22.21
CA LEU A 55 7.27 8.08 21.90
C LEU A 55 7.77 9.53 21.97
N GLY A 56 6.88 10.50 22.15
CA GLY A 56 7.22 11.91 22.36
C GLY A 56 7.59 12.69 21.09
N SER A 57 7.53 12.07 19.92
CA SER A 57 7.75 12.70 18.62
C SER A 57 6.86 12.08 17.54
N LEU A 58 6.72 12.76 16.41
CA LEU A 58 6.22 12.15 15.17
C LEU A 58 7.10 10.96 14.78
N PRO A 59 6.55 9.98 14.02
CA PRO A 59 7.37 8.92 13.45
C PRO A 59 8.43 9.51 12.51
N PRO A 60 9.63 8.91 12.45
CA PRO A 60 10.60 9.29 11.43
C PRO A 60 9.98 9.06 10.06
N GLY A 61 10.20 9.98 9.11
CA GLY A 61 9.75 9.81 7.71
C GLY A 61 10.20 8.49 7.11
N GLY A 62 11.45 8.14 7.42
CA GLY A 62 11.99 6.81 7.24
C GLY A 62 13.24 6.64 8.06
N ILE A 63 13.57 5.39 8.36
CA ILE A 63 14.79 5.00 9.05
C ILE A 63 15.83 4.65 7.99
N ILE A 64 16.94 5.37 7.98
CA ILE A 64 18.07 5.16 7.08
C ILE A 64 19.30 4.95 7.95
N ARG A 65 19.98 3.82 7.76
CA ARG A 65 21.20 3.50 8.50
C ARG A 65 22.38 4.32 7.97
N ASP A 66 23.45 4.43 8.76
CA ASP A 66 24.68 5.14 8.40
C ASP A 66 25.35 4.62 7.11
N ASP A 67 25.09 3.37 6.73
CA ASP A 67 25.56 2.77 5.46
C ASP A 67 24.61 3.05 4.28
N GLU A 68 23.67 3.98 4.44
CA GLU A 68 22.59 4.34 3.51
C GLU A 68 21.61 3.20 3.20
N THR A 69 21.60 2.13 4.01
CA THR A 69 20.56 1.11 3.91
C THR A 69 19.20 1.70 4.28
N ALA A 70 18.29 1.68 3.31
CA ALA A 70 16.88 1.97 3.49
C ALA A 70 16.23 0.92 4.40
N MET A 71 15.84 1.33 5.61
CA MET A 71 15.08 0.53 6.57
C MET A 71 13.59 0.86 6.41
N GLN A 72 12.86 1.15 7.49
CA GLN A 72 11.40 1.24 7.47
C GLN A 72 10.87 2.68 7.28
N GLY A 73 9.78 2.85 6.53
CA GLY A 73 9.08 4.13 6.40
C GLY A 73 8.10 4.44 7.54
N TRP A 74 7.65 5.70 7.61
CA TRP A 74 6.75 6.20 8.66
C TRP A 74 5.43 5.42 8.77
N LEU A 75 4.87 4.95 7.65
CA LEU A 75 3.65 4.12 7.64
C LEU A 75 3.87 2.76 8.34
N THR A 76 5.07 2.18 8.24
CA THR A 76 5.45 0.97 8.98
C THR A 76 5.48 1.24 10.49
N MET A 77 6.02 2.40 10.88
CA MET A 77 6.20 2.76 12.29
C MET A 77 4.89 3.00 13.03
N ILE A 78 3.83 3.40 12.31
CA ILE A 78 2.51 3.61 12.91
C ILE A 78 1.63 2.36 12.96
N LEU A 79 2.00 1.27 12.27
CA LEU A 79 1.18 0.04 12.25
C LEU A 79 0.72 -0.47 13.62
N PRO A 80 1.54 -0.45 14.70
CA PRO A 80 1.08 -0.89 16.04
C PRO A 80 -0.06 -0.05 16.62
N TYR A 81 -0.19 1.19 16.14
CA TYR A 81 -1.17 2.17 16.57
C TYR A 81 -2.35 2.26 15.59
N MET A 82 -2.29 1.51 14.48
CA MET A 82 -3.39 1.27 13.56
C MET A 82 -4.21 0.05 14.06
N ASP A 83 -5.01 -0.54 13.17
CA ASP A 83 -5.81 -1.74 13.42
C ASP A 83 -5.00 -2.87 14.08
N GLY A 84 -5.67 -3.74 14.85
CA GLY A 84 -5.08 -4.84 15.63
C GLY A 84 -4.50 -6.01 14.82
N SER A 85 -4.01 -5.78 13.60
CA SER A 85 -3.34 -6.79 12.78
C SER A 85 -2.02 -7.24 13.41
N PRO A 86 -1.67 -8.54 13.41
CA PRO A 86 -0.38 -9.03 13.91
C PRO A 86 0.81 -8.64 13.01
N ASP A 87 0.57 -8.01 11.85
CA ASP A 87 1.58 -7.72 10.83
C ASP A 87 2.85 -7.07 11.37
N TYR A 88 2.74 -6.10 12.30
CA TYR A 88 3.92 -5.46 12.86
C TYR A 88 4.81 -6.43 13.64
N SER A 89 4.20 -7.38 14.37
CA SER A 89 4.94 -8.40 15.13
C SER A 89 5.63 -9.43 14.23
N TRP A 90 5.27 -9.48 12.95
CA TRP A 90 5.88 -10.36 11.95
C TRP A 90 7.10 -9.74 11.25
N LEU A 91 7.33 -8.44 11.44
CA LEU A 91 8.45 -7.72 10.82
C LEU A 91 9.75 -7.95 11.60
N ASP A 92 10.84 -8.18 10.86
CA ASP A 92 12.20 -7.98 11.37
C ASP A 92 12.66 -6.56 11.05
N LEU A 93 12.71 -5.71 12.08
CA LEU A 93 13.09 -4.30 11.94
C LEU A 93 14.60 -4.09 11.80
N ASN A 94 15.42 -5.13 12.01
CA ASN A 94 16.86 -5.08 11.77
C ASN A 94 17.22 -5.32 10.30
N GLU A 95 16.25 -5.73 9.51
CA GLU A 95 16.35 -5.97 8.08
C GLU A 95 15.84 -4.76 7.28
N SER A 96 16.35 -4.62 6.05
CA SER A 96 15.83 -3.61 5.12
C SER A 96 14.33 -3.84 4.85
N TRP A 97 13.59 -2.79 4.51
CA TRP A 97 12.20 -2.94 4.07
C TRP A 97 12.06 -3.83 2.82
N GLN A 98 13.11 -4.00 2.02
CA GLN A 98 13.10 -4.91 0.85
C GLN A 98 13.51 -6.34 1.18
N SER A 99 13.82 -6.63 2.45
CA SER A 99 14.29 -7.95 2.84
C SER A 99 13.22 -9.01 2.55
N PRO A 100 13.58 -10.14 1.93
CA PRO A 100 12.71 -11.31 1.76
C PRO A 100 12.00 -11.73 3.05
N ARG A 101 12.63 -11.48 4.21
CA ARG A 101 12.07 -11.76 5.54
C ARG A 101 10.75 -11.03 5.79
N ASN A 102 10.60 -9.83 5.25
CA ASN A 102 9.46 -8.95 5.48
C ASN A 102 8.48 -8.92 4.30
N ALA A 103 8.79 -9.62 3.20
CA ALA A 103 8.02 -9.59 1.95
C ALA A 103 6.53 -9.88 2.16
N TYR A 104 6.20 -10.89 2.99
CA TYR A 104 4.80 -11.25 3.24
C TYR A 104 3.97 -10.07 3.75
N VAL A 105 4.54 -9.20 4.58
CA VAL A 105 3.84 -8.04 5.16
C VAL A 105 3.84 -6.87 4.18
N PHE A 106 4.99 -6.54 3.58
CA PHE A 106 5.17 -5.36 2.73
C PHE A 106 4.56 -5.49 1.33
N ASP A 107 4.37 -6.72 0.85
CA ASP A 107 3.72 -6.99 -0.42
C ASP A 107 2.19 -7.00 -0.30
N GLN A 108 1.62 -6.85 0.90
CA GLN A 108 0.17 -6.71 1.09
C GLN A 108 -0.29 -5.29 0.75
N SER A 109 -1.41 -5.23 0.01
CA SER A 109 -2.19 -4.00 -0.12
C SER A 109 -3.01 -3.77 1.14
N ARG A 110 -3.04 -2.51 1.59
CA ARG A 110 -3.76 -2.10 2.79
C ARG A 110 -4.83 -1.06 2.43
N PRO A 111 -6.13 -1.38 2.54
CA PRO A 111 -7.19 -0.44 2.18
C PRO A 111 -7.08 0.93 2.86
N VAL A 112 -6.56 0.99 4.10
CA VAL A 112 -6.36 2.25 4.83
C VAL A 112 -5.28 3.15 4.21
N PHE A 113 -4.36 2.59 3.43
CA PHE A 113 -3.33 3.36 2.71
C PHE A 113 -3.70 3.66 1.26
N LEU A 114 -4.91 3.29 0.83
CA LEU A 114 -5.37 3.47 -0.53
C LEU A 114 -6.59 4.41 -0.59
N ILE A 115 -6.58 5.30 -1.57
CA ILE A 115 -7.76 6.08 -1.98
C ILE A 115 -8.77 5.17 -2.72
N PRO A 116 -10.01 5.04 -2.25
CA PRO A 116 -11.02 4.20 -2.89
C PRO A 116 -11.35 4.63 -4.32
N GLY A 117 -11.32 3.68 -5.26
CA GLY A 117 -11.58 3.92 -6.69
C GLY A 117 -10.33 4.21 -7.52
N VAL A 118 -9.14 4.14 -6.91
CA VAL A 118 -7.85 4.09 -7.61
C VAL A 118 -7.43 2.63 -7.73
N GLU A 119 -7.22 2.14 -8.95
CA GLU A 119 -6.99 0.70 -9.20
C GLU A 119 -5.53 0.27 -8.96
N GLN A 120 -4.58 1.21 -8.89
CA GLN A 120 -3.17 0.88 -8.71
C GLN A 120 -2.84 0.54 -7.25
N HIS A 121 -2.88 -0.74 -6.90
CA HIS A 121 -2.60 -1.19 -5.52
C HIS A 121 -1.19 -1.72 -5.30
N TYR A 122 -0.47 -2.09 -6.38
CA TYR A 122 0.88 -2.65 -6.28
C TYR A 122 1.82 -2.08 -7.34
N THR A 123 3.10 -2.18 -7.04
CA THR A 123 4.18 -1.98 -8.01
C THR A 123 4.34 -3.21 -8.91
N THR A 124 5.03 -3.05 -10.03
CA THR A 124 5.45 -4.20 -10.86
C THR A 124 6.33 -5.22 -10.11
N ALA A 125 6.99 -4.80 -9.03
CA ALA A 125 7.83 -5.67 -8.20
C ALA A 125 7.04 -6.41 -7.09
N GLY A 126 5.74 -6.12 -6.92
CA GLY A 126 4.84 -6.75 -5.97
C GLY A 126 4.61 -5.99 -4.67
N PHE A 127 5.35 -4.91 -4.41
CA PHE A 127 5.15 -4.11 -3.21
C PHE A 127 3.78 -3.43 -3.20
N GLY A 128 3.10 -3.43 -2.04
CA GLY A 128 1.86 -2.70 -1.84
C GLY A 128 2.09 -1.19 -1.86
N LEU A 129 1.24 -0.45 -2.56
CA LEU A 129 1.34 1.00 -2.70
C LEU A 129 0.66 1.76 -1.54
N THR A 130 1.01 3.03 -1.40
CA THR A 130 0.22 4.04 -0.69
C THR A 130 -0.19 5.18 -1.61
N HIS A 131 -1.39 5.71 -1.37
CA HIS A 131 -1.92 6.91 -2.03
C HIS A 131 -1.84 8.16 -1.12
N TYR A 132 -1.11 8.06 -0.01
CA TYR A 132 -0.89 9.16 0.93
C TYR A 132 0.59 9.33 1.21
N LEU A 133 1.11 10.55 1.04
CA LEU A 133 2.53 10.85 1.29
C LEU A 133 2.71 12.00 2.26
N GLY A 134 3.81 11.93 3.01
CA GLY A 134 4.12 12.81 4.13
C GLY A 134 4.69 14.16 3.74
N ASN A 135 4.60 15.10 4.68
CA ASN A 135 5.25 16.39 4.64
C ASN A 135 6.76 16.23 4.84
N PRO A 136 7.60 16.62 3.86
CA PRO A 136 9.05 16.46 3.96
C PRO A 136 9.66 17.29 5.10
N ASN A 137 8.98 18.29 5.63
CA ASN A 137 9.49 19.05 6.77
C ASN A 137 9.29 18.34 8.13
N LEU A 138 8.38 17.36 8.18
CA LEU A 138 8.03 16.64 9.42
C LEU A 138 8.48 15.19 9.36
N LEU A 139 8.29 14.57 8.21
CA LEU A 139 8.49 13.16 7.91
C LEU A 139 9.65 13.00 6.93
N TYR A 140 10.83 13.50 7.28
CA TYR A 140 12.07 13.29 6.51
C TYR A 140 12.93 12.15 7.08
N ARG A 141 14.09 11.88 6.45
CA ARG A 141 15.02 10.83 6.87
C ARG A 141 15.44 10.98 8.33
N ASN A 142 15.26 9.93 9.13
CA ASN A 142 15.62 9.87 10.55
C ASN A 142 15.04 11.04 11.39
N SER A 143 13.89 11.60 11.00
CA SER A 143 13.29 12.73 11.70
C SER A 143 12.80 12.35 13.11
N SER A 144 12.79 13.33 14.01
CA SER A 144 12.26 13.22 15.38
C SER A 144 11.57 14.54 15.76
N VAL A 145 10.58 14.93 14.96
CA VAL A 145 9.87 16.21 15.11
C VAL A 145 8.82 16.12 16.20
N THR A 146 8.78 17.10 17.11
CA THR A 146 7.80 17.17 18.21
C THR A 146 6.76 18.27 17.94
N PHE A 147 5.56 18.18 18.51
CA PHE A 147 4.57 19.27 18.40
C PHE A 147 5.05 20.63 18.89
N GLY A 148 5.98 20.68 19.85
CA GLY A 148 6.55 21.93 20.33
C GLY A 148 7.38 22.70 19.28
N GLN A 149 7.79 22.05 18.19
CA GLN A 149 8.52 22.69 17.08
C GLN A 149 7.59 23.36 16.07
N MET A 150 6.27 23.15 16.18
CA MET A 150 5.28 23.69 15.24
C MET A 150 4.84 25.08 15.70
N GLU A 151 5.58 26.11 15.28
CA GLU A 151 5.36 27.50 15.73
C GLU A 151 3.97 28.04 15.38
N ASN A 152 3.39 27.58 14.26
CA ASN A 152 2.03 27.96 13.82
C ASN A 152 0.93 27.13 14.52
N GLY A 153 1.32 26.21 15.41
CA GLY A 153 0.44 25.23 16.04
C GLY A 153 0.14 24.03 15.16
N THR A 154 -0.28 22.94 15.80
CA THR A 154 -0.56 21.64 15.15
C THR A 154 -1.70 21.72 14.14
N ALA A 155 -2.74 22.53 14.40
CA ALA A 155 -3.89 22.71 13.52
C ALA A 155 -3.58 23.46 12.21
N HIS A 156 -2.44 24.13 12.10
CA HIS A 156 -2.01 24.87 10.89
C HIS A 156 -0.80 24.22 10.22
N THR A 157 -0.42 23.02 10.67
CA THR A 157 0.74 22.28 10.19
C THR A 157 0.25 21.00 9.52
N TRP A 158 0.31 20.95 8.19
CA TRP A 158 -0.07 19.76 7.43
C TRP A 158 0.96 18.64 7.62
N LEU A 159 0.51 17.41 7.65
CA LEU A 159 1.31 16.23 7.97
C LEU A 159 1.42 15.25 6.81
N ALA A 160 0.31 14.95 6.15
CA ALA A 160 0.26 14.08 4.99
C ALA A 160 -0.92 14.48 4.09
N GLY A 161 -0.93 14.02 2.85
CA GLY A 161 -2.00 14.33 1.91
C GLY A 161 -2.23 13.24 0.89
N GLU A 162 -3.40 13.30 0.25
CA GLU A 162 -3.75 12.49 -0.91
C GLU A 162 -2.87 12.88 -2.11
N VAL A 163 -2.23 11.91 -2.75
CA VAL A 163 -1.39 12.18 -3.94
C VAL A 163 -2.11 11.83 -5.24
N THR A 164 -1.76 12.55 -6.31
CA THR A 164 -2.37 12.39 -7.63
C THR A 164 -1.93 11.06 -8.26
N GLY A 165 -0.62 10.82 -8.27
CA GLY A 165 0.04 9.69 -8.92
C GLY A 165 1.44 9.47 -8.35
N ASP A 166 2.34 8.90 -9.15
CA ASP A 166 3.72 8.52 -8.75
C ASP A 166 3.75 7.82 -7.39
N PHE A 167 2.80 6.91 -7.21
CA PHE A 167 2.59 6.21 -5.96
C PHE A 167 3.84 5.44 -5.54
N GLN A 168 4.06 5.39 -4.24
CA GLN A 168 5.22 4.75 -3.65
C GLN A 168 4.80 3.52 -2.84
N PRO A 169 5.66 2.51 -2.67
CA PRO A 169 5.40 1.42 -1.75
C PRO A 169 5.15 1.97 -0.34
N TRP A 170 4.12 1.50 0.37
CA TRP A 170 3.79 2.08 1.68
C TRP A 170 4.93 1.89 2.71
N ALA A 171 5.74 0.85 2.56
CA ALA A 171 6.90 0.57 3.43
C ALA A 171 8.17 1.36 3.04
N TYR A 172 8.20 2.03 1.89
CA TYR A 172 9.36 2.75 1.39
C TYR A 172 9.74 3.89 2.34
N PRO A 173 11.01 4.01 2.78
CA PRO A 173 11.40 5.02 3.76
C PRO A 173 11.58 6.42 3.19
N PHE A 174 11.22 6.68 1.93
CA PHE A 174 11.22 8.03 1.34
C PHE A 174 9.81 8.43 0.88
N ASN A 175 8.82 8.16 1.73
CA ASN A 175 7.40 8.40 1.48
C ASN A 175 6.96 9.83 1.81
N TRP A 176 7.65 10.81 1.24
CA TRP A 176 7.32 12.24 1.33
C TRP A 176 7.56 12.93 -0.02
N ARG A 177 6.90 14.05 -0.24
CA ARG A 177 7.21 14.96 -1.35
C ARG A 177 6.73 16.39 -1.06
N PRO A 178 7.32 17.42 -1.68
CA PRO A 178 6.87 18.80 -1.48
C PRO A 178 5.40 19.00 -1.85
N LEU A 179 4.69 19.85 -1.10
CA LEU A 179 3.27 20.14 -1.35
C LEU A 179 3.03 20.85 -2.70
N GLY A 180 4.01 21.63 -3.15
CA GLY A 180 3.89 22.50 -4.32
C GLY A 180 3.01 23.73 -4.06
N THR A 181 2.66 24.44 -5.13
CA THR A 181 1.83 25.66 -5.08
C THR A 181 0.42 25.46 -5.65
N LYS A 182 0.11 24.24 -6.10
CA LYS A 182 -1.18 23.85 -6.67
C LYS A 182 -1.50 22.41 -6.31
N LEU A 183 -2.80 22.11 -6.22
CA LEU A 183 -3.30 20.74 -6.16
C LEU A 183 -3.68 20.25 -7.56
N CYS A 184 -3.60 18.95 -7.79
CA CYS A 184 -3.93 18.29 -9.05
C CYS A 184 -3.11 18.83 -10.25
N ASP A 185 -1.83 19.14 -10.03
CA ASP A 185 -0.92 19.74 -11.02
C ASP A 185 0.16 18.73 -11.49
N GLY A 186 -0.29 17.55 -11.94
CA GLY A 186 0.60 16.45 -12.34
C GLY A 186 0.60 15.27 -11.37
N ASP A 187 1.24 14.18 -11.80
CA ASP A 187 1.30 12.91 -11.06
C ASP A 187 2.18 13.00 -9.82
N ASP A 188 3.18 13.88 -9.83
CA ASP A 188 4.07 14.18 -8.71
C ASP A 188 3.41 15.10 -7.66
N GLY A 189 2.22 15.64 -7.91
CA GLY A 189 1.52 16.53 -6.99
C GLY A 189 0.60 15.86 -5.95
N TYR A 190 -0.04 16.71 -5.14
CA TYR A 190 -1.11 16.34 -4.22
C TYR A 190 -2.49 16.63 -4.82
N GLY A 191 -3.49 15.85 -4.46
CA GLY A 191 -4.88 16.03 -4.84
C GLY A 191 -5.46 14.93 -5.71
N ARG A 192 -6.78 15.00 -5.91
CA ARG A 192 -7.56 14.09 -6.77
C ARG A 192 -8.25 14.90 -7.86
N PRO A 193 -7.82 14.78 -9.13
CA PRO A 193 -8.46 15.46 -10.26
C PRO A 193 -9.96 15.16 -10.34
N GLU A 194 -10.38 13.94 -10.03
CA GLU A 194 -11.79 13.52 -10.03
C GLU A 194 -12.63 14.28 -9.00
N TRP A 195 -12.00 14.76 -7.92
CA TRP A 195 -12.65 15.54 -6.87
C TRP A 195 -12.38 17.03 -6.99
N LYS A 196 -11.59 17.46 -7.99
CA LYS A 196 -11.15 18.85 -8.20
C LYS A 196 -10.52 19.45 -6.94
N GLY A 197 -9.67 18.67 -6.27
CA GLY A 197 -9.03 19.04 -5.01
C GLY A 197 -8.57 17.81 -4.24
N GLY A 198 -8.12 17.98 -3.00
CA GLY A 198 -7.64 16.89 -2.17
C GLY A 198 -7.76 17.16 -0.68
N HIS A 199 -7.65 16.11 0.10
CA HIS A 199 -7.55 16.21 1.55
C HIS A 199 -6.09 16.31 2.01
N LEU A 200 -5.88 17.17 2.99
CA LEU A 200 -4.66 17.21 3.79
C LEU A 200 -5.00 16.86 5.24
N LEU A 201 -4.19 15.99 5.83
CA LEU A 201 -4.16 15.69 7.25
C LEU A 201 -3.29 16.74 7.94
N PHE A 202 -3.72 17.23 9.10
CA PHE A 202 -2.98 18.15 9.96
C PHE A 202 -2.41 17.43 11.17
N ALA A 203 -1.40 18.04 11.79
CA ALA A 203 -0.70 17.46 12.93
C ALA A 203 -1.56 17.33 14.20
N ASP A 204 -2.73 17.97 14.25
CA ASP A 204 -3.74 17.77 15.29
C ASP A 204 -4.70 16.59 15.01
N GLY A 205 -4.51 15.87 13.89
CA GLY A 205 -5.36 14.76 13.46
C GLY A 205 -6.58 15.20 12.62
N SER A 206 -6.81 16.50 12.44
CA SER A 206 -7.90 16.98 11.60
C SER A 206 -7.61 16.79 10.12
N VAL A 207 -8.66 16.56 9.33
CA VAL A 207 -8.55 16.37 7.87
C VAL A 207 -9.46 17.36 7.16
N SER A 208 -8.86 18.21 6.33
CA SER A 208 -9.54 19.28 5.60
C SER A 208 -9.41 19.09 4.09
N PHE A 209 -10.48 19.39 3.36
CA PHE A 209 -10.50 19.35 1.91
C PHE A 209 -10.17 20.73 1.34
N PHE A 210 -9.26 20.76 0.36
CA PHE A 210 -8.89 21.95 -0.38
C PHE A 210 -9.22 21.77 -1.85
N SER A 211 -9.86 22.77 -2.45
CA SER A 211 -10.16 22.74 -3.88
C SER A 211 -8.90 22.97 -4.71
N GLN A 212 -8.91 22.50 -5.95
CA GLN A 212 -7.86 22.79 -6.94
C GLN A 212 -7.71 24.29 -7.22
N GLY A 213 -8.76 25.08 -6.96
CA GLY A 213 -8.74 26.54 -7.07
C GLY A 213 -8.31 27.27 -5.79
N ILE A 214 -7.71 26.57 -4.83
CA ILE A 214 -7.14 27.20 -3.63
C ILE A 214 -6.10 28.26 -4.03
N ASP A 215 -6.07 29.37 -3.29
CA ASP A 215 -5.04 30.40 -3.46
C ASP A 215 -3.64 29.79 -3.25
N PRO A 216 -2.70 29.93 -4.21
CA PRO A 216 -1.36 29.37 -4.11
C PRO A 216 -0.61 29.81 -2.85
N GLY A 217 -0.84 31.04 -2.39
CA GLY A 217 -0.22 31.58 -1.18
C GLY A 217 -0.64 30.83 0.09
N ILE A 218 -1.79 30.15 0.11
CA ILE A 218 -2.15 29.25 1.22
C ILE A 218 -1.25 28.01 1.22
N LEU A 219 -1.06 27.37 0.07
CA LEU A 219 -0.20 26.18 -0.05
C LEU A 219 1.27 26.52 0.20
N GLU A 220 1.74 27.68 -0.26
CA GLU A 220 3.09 28.18 0.04
C GLU A 220 3.30 28.36 1.55
N ARG A 221 2.31 28.91 2.27
CA ARG A 221 2.38 29.03 3.74
C ARG A 221 2.42 27.67 4.43
N PHE A 222 1.67 26.68 3.94
CA PHE A 222 1.73 25.32 4.47
C PHE A 222 3.08 24.64 4.17
N ALA A 223 3.61 24.81 2.97
CA ALA A 223 4.91 24.25 2.58
C ALA A 223 6.07 24.87 3.35
N ALA A 224 5.98 26.16 3.73
CA ALA A 224 7.00 26.88 4.48
C ALA A 224 6.79 26.90 6.00
N ALA A 225 5.76 26.22 6.52
CA ALA A 225 5.45 26.23 7.95
C ALA A 225 6.56 25.54 8.78
N PRO A 226 7.04 26.15 9.88
CA PRO A 226 8.02 25.53 10.77
C PRO A 226 7.51 24.24 11.46
N PRO A 227 8.40 23.28 11.77
CA PRO A 227 9.83 23.28 11.46
C PRO A 227 10.08 23.10 9.95
N VAL A 228 11.21 23.59 9.43
CA VAL A 228 11.61 23.44 8.02
C VAL A 228 12.85 22.56 7.96
N ALA A 229 12.79 21.48 7.19
CA ALA A 229 13.91 20.56 7.05
C ALA A 229 14.96 21.10 6.06
N THR A 230 16.21 20.69 6.26
CA THR A 230 17.32 20.99 5.34
C THR A 230 17.20 20.18 4.04
N ALA A 231 17.89 20.62 2.98
CA ALA A 231 17.92 19.91 1.70
C ALA A 231 18.46 18.48 1.85
N GLU A 232 19.47 18.29 2.70
CA GLU A 232 20.09 17.02 3.01
C GLU A 232 19.15 16.07 3.75
N GLN A 233 18.29 16.60 4.62
CA GLN A 233 17.31 15.82 5.36
C GLN A 233 16.20 15.28 4.43
N ILE A 234 15.76 16.10 3.47
CA ILE A 234 14.66 15.73 2.57
C ILE A 234 15.12 15.00 1.31
N ALA A 235 16.43 14.89 1.10
CA ALA A 235 17.02 14.20 -0.05
C ALA A 235 16.52 12.75 -0.11
N ALA A 236 16.04 12.35 -1.28
CA ALA A 236 15.55 11.02 -1.58
C ALA A 236 16.23 10.47 -2.85
N PRO A 237 16.42 9.14 -2.95
CA PRO A 237 16.92 8.52 -4.17
C PRO A 237 16.00 8.77 -5.36
N ASP A 238 16.58 8.95 -6.55
CA ASP A 238 15.86 9.00 -7.82
C ASP A 238 15.42 7.57 -8.23
N ARG A 239 14.47 7.02 -7.48
CA ARG A 239 13.95 5.67 -7.65
C ARG A 239 12.46 5.72 -7.97
N VAL A 240 12.09 5.10 -9.09
CA VAL A 240 10.70 5.01 -9.54
C VAL A 240 10.16 3.59 -9.31
N PHE A 241 8.95 3.50 -8.77
CA PHE A 241 8.24 2.24 -8.61
C PHE A 241 7.01 2.23 -9.52
N PRO A 242 7.10 1.71 -10.74
CA PRO A 242 6.01 1.83 -11.70
C PRO A 242 4.77 1.09 -11.18
N PRO A 243 3.64 1.81 -10.99
CA PRO A 243 2.39 1.21 -10.54
C PRO A 243 1.72 0.43 -11.69
N ARG A 244 1.07 -0.69 -11.39
CA ARG A 244 0.20 -1.39 -12.35
C ARG A 244 -1.08 -1.89 -11.67
N GLY A 245 -2.19 -1.88 -12.41
CA GLY A 245 -3.39 -2.64 -12.06
C GLY A 245 -3.02 -4.12 -11.99
N THR A 246 -2.88 -4.62 -10.77
CA THR A 246 -2.36 -5.97 -10.51
C THR A 246 -3.10 -6.59 -9.34
N SER A 247 -3.23 -7.91 -9.37
CA SER A 247 -3.83 -8.70 -8.30
C SER A 247 -2.93 -9.88 -7.94
N TRP A 248 -2.95 -10.24 -6.65
CA TRP A 248 -2.29 -11.45 -6.18
C TRP A 248 -3.26 -12.62 -6.18
N ASP A 249 -2.87 -13.69 -6.86
CA ASP A 249 -3.56 -14.97 -6.78
C ASP A 249 -2.84 -15.91 -5.83
N ARG A 250 -3.58 -16.45 -4.86
CA ARG A 250 -3.09 -17.45 -3.91
C ARG A 250 -3.33 -18.86 -4.46
N ILE A 251 -2.28 -19.67 -4.47
CA ILE A 251 -2.29 -21.02 -5.01
C ILE A 251 -1.76 -21.96 -3.93
N GLU A 252 -2.62 -22.81 -3.38
CA GLU A 252 -2.22 -23.80 -2.40
C GLU A 252 -1.32 -24.87 -3.05
N LEU A 253 -0.24 -25.22 -2.36
CA LEU A 253 0.69 -26.26 -2.78
C LEU A 253 0.53 -27.49 -1.88
N GLN A 254 0.90 -28.66 -2.41
CA GLN A 254 0.77 -29.91 -1.69
C GLN A 254 1.83 -30.03 -0.59
N SER A 255 1.44 -30.60 0.54
CA SER A 255 2.29 -30.97 1.67
C SER A 255 1.83 -32.30 2.26
N ASP A 256 2.71 -33.00 2.96
CA ASP A 256 2.32 -34.15 3.77
C ASP A 256 1.31 -33.69 4.84
N PRO A 257 0.13 -34.35 4.97
CA PRO A 257 -0.81 -34.07 6.05
C PRO A 257 -0.19 -34.11 7.44
N GLN A 258 0.84 -34.95 7.66
CA GLN A 258 1.58 -35.08 8.92
C GLN A 258 2.68 -34.02 9.09
N SER A 259 3.07 -33.30 8.03
CA SER A 259 4.02 -32.19 8.16
C SER A 259 3.45 -31.09 9.05
N GLN A 260 4.33 -30.37 9.74
CA GLN A 260 3.97 -29.20 10.54
C GLN A 260 3.76 -27.94 9.70
N ARG A 261 3.98 -27.99 8.38
CA ARG A 261 3.91 -26.80 7.50
C ARG A 261 2.94 -27.01 6.34
N ASN A 262 2.29 -25.90 5.97
CA ASN A 262 1.58 -25.76 4.70
C ASN A 262 2.40 -24.86 3.77
N TYR A 263 2.17 -25.01 2.47
CA TYR A 263 2.86 -24.25 1.45
C TYR A 263 1.86 -23.64 0.49
N PHE A 264 2.13 -22.42 0.06
CA PHE A 264 1.33 -21.74 -0.96
C PHE A 264 2.22 -20.84 -1.80
N ALA A 265 1.77 -20.52 -3.00
CA ALA A 265 2.38 -19.53 -3.85
C ALA A 265 1.46 -18.31 -3.99
N PHE A 266 2.06 -17.14 -4.02
CA PHE A 266 1.43 -15.91 -4.50
C PHE A 266 1.96 -15.61 -5.90
N ALA A 267 1.05 -15.35 -6.83
CA ALA A 267 1.35 -15.01 -8.21
C ALA A 267 0.74 -13.64 -8.56
N LEU A 268 1.60 -12.64 -8.81
CA LEU A 268 1.18 -11.29 -9.14
C LEU A 268 0.83 -11.23 -10.63
N GLN A 269 -0.44 -10.99 -10.93
CA GLN A 269 -0.98 -10.88 -12.28
C GLN A 269 -1.20 -9.43 -12.68
N ALA A 270 -0.82 -9.09 -13.91
CA ALA A 270 -1.22 -7.85 -14.56
C ALA A 270 -2.56 -8.02 -15.29
N GLU A 271 -3.21 -6.90 -15.66
CA GLU A 271 -4.51 -6.86 -16.37
C GLU A 271 -4.63 -7.72 -17.65
N ASN A 272 -3.52 -8.16 -18.23
CA ASN A 272 -3.50 -8.97 -19.45
C ASN A 272 -3.07 -10.44 -19.20
N ASP A 273 -3.33 -10.97 -18.00
CA ASP A 273 -2.98 -12.32 -17.54
C ASP A 273 -1.46 -12.62 -17.51
N MET A 274 -0.61 -11.62 -17.72
CA MET A 274 0.84 -11.75 -17.58
C MET A 274 1.22 -11.86 -16.10
N LEU A 275 2.11 -12.80 -15.78
CA LEU A 275 2.66 -12.92 -14.44
C LEU A 275 3.91 -12.06 -14.30
N LEU A 276 3.98 -11.31 -13.20
CA LEU A 276 5.08 -10.41 -12.90
C LEU A 276 6.03 -11.00 -11.84
N VAL A 277 5.46 -11.60 -10.80
CA VAL A 277 6.21 -12.15 -9.67
C VAL A 277 5.51 -13.43 -9.19
N ILE A 278 6.30 -14.44 -8.84
CA ILE A 278 5.82 -15.62 -8.12
C ILE A 278 6.67 -15.78 -6.86
N GLN A 279 6.01 -15.91 -5.72
CA GLN A 279 6.62 -16.09 -4.41
C GLN A 279 6.03 -17.32 -3.75
N VAL A 280 6.87 -18.21 -3.24
CA VAL A 280 6.45 -19.43 -2.53
C VAL A 280 6.72 -19.25 -1.05
N PHE A 281 5.69 -19.47 -0.25
CA PHE A 281 5.73 -19.33 1.20
C PHE A 281 5.52 -20.67 1.90
N ALA A 282 6.19 -20.82 3.03
CA ALA A 282 5.90 -21.85 4.02
C ALA A 282 5.22 -21.19 5.23
N VAL A 283 4.18 -21.81 5.77
CA VAL A 283 3.52 -21.37 7.00
C VAL A 283 3.37 -22.55 7.96
N GLU A 284 3.65 -22.34 9.23
CA GLU A 284 3.43 -23.36 10.24
C GLU A 284 1.93 -23.58 10.43
N LYS A 285 1.52 -24.85 10.56
CA LYS A 285 0.14 -25.20 10.90
C LYS A 285 -0.16 -24.68 12.29
N GLU A 286 -1.25 -23.94 12.43
CA GLU A 286 -1.65 -23.46 13.74
C GLU A 286 -2.02 -24.65 14.65
N PRO A 287 -1.61 -24.60 15.93
CA PRO A 287 -2.06 -25.59 16.91
C PRO A 287 -3.58 -25.47 17.12
N ASP A 288 -4.22 -26.58 17.49
CA ASP A 288 -5.62 -26.61 17.91
C ASP A 288 -5.68 -26.83 19.44
N PRO A 289 -6.15 -25.85 20.25
CA PRO A 289 -6.76 -24.58 19.86
C PRO A 289 -5.76 -23.52 19.40
N PRO A 290 -6.19 -22.55 18.57
CA PRO A 290 -5.32 -21.51 18.03
C PRO A 290 -4.71 -20.63 19.15
N PRO A 291 -3.52 -20.06 18.92
CA PRO A 291 -2.83 -19.25 19.91
C PRO A 291 -3.65 -18.00 20.27
N LYS A 292 -3.56 -17.58 21.54
CA LYS A 292 -4.27 -16.38 22.03
C LYS A 292 -3.78 -15.07 21.40
N LYS A 293 -2.59 -15.06 20.79
CA LYS A 293 -2.02 -13.90 20.08
C LYS A 293 -1.13 -14.36 18.93
N GLY A 294 -1.53 -14.00 17.71
CA GLY A 294 -0.74 -14.11 16.47
C GLY A 294 -0.41 -15.54 16.03
N GLY A 295 -0.61 -15.82 14.74
CA GLY A 295 -0.07 -17.03 14.10
C GLY A 295 1.42 -16.86 13.74
N SER A 296 2.07 -17.95 13.33
CA SER A 296 3.42 -17.88 12.76
C SER A 296 3.38 -17.19 11.40
N PRO A 297 4.27 -16.20 11.13
CA PRO A 297 4.28 -15.52 9.85
C PRO A 297 4.65 -16.49 8.71
N PRO A 298 4.02 -16.36 7.54
CA PRO A 298 4.50 -17.04 6.35
C PRO A 298 5.92 -16.61 6.00
N LEU A 299 6.80 -17.58 5.78
CA LEU A 299 8.18 -17.39 5.41
C LEU A 299 8.34 -17.55 3.91
N LEU A 300 8.90 -16.54 3.23
CA LEU A 300 9.28 -16.66 1.82
C LEU A 300 10.43 -17.66 1.68
N ILE A 301 10.19 -18.77 0.98
CA ILE A 301 11.19 -19.83 0.76
C ILE A 301 11.76 -19.82 -0.66
N LEU A 302 11.03 -19.26 -1.63
CA LEU A 302 11.48 -19.16 -3.02
C LEU A 302 10.80 -18.00 -3.73
N ARG A 303 11.60 -17.15 -4.39
CA ARG A 303 11.12 -16.22 -5.41
C ARG A 303 11.42 -16.84 -6.78
N VAL A 304 10.40 -17.02 -7.61
CA VAL A 304 10.55 -17.62 -8.93
C VAL A 304 10.66 -16.51 -9.98
N GLU A 305 11.79 -16.50 -10.67
CA GLU A 305 12.08 -15.67 -11.83
C GLU A 305 12.00 -16.51 -13.11
N SER A 306 12.06 -15.87 -14.28
CA SER A 306 11.98 -16.58 -15.57
C SER A 306 13.12 -17.59 -15.80
N ALA A 307 14.26 -17.42 -15.11
CA ALA A 307 15.44 -18.27 -15.23
C ALA A 307 15.62 -19.25 -14.05
N THR A 308 14.76 -19.22 -13.04
CA THR A 308 14.89 -20.07 -11.85
C THR A 308 14.71 -21.55 -12.19
N ASP A 309 15.67 -22.40 -11.82
CA ASP A 309 15.45 -23.85 -11.80
C ASP A 309 14.61 -24.20 -10.56
N ILE A 310 13.30 -24.28 -10.74
CA ILE A 310 12.34 -24.51 -9.65
C ILE A 310 12.59 -25.85 -8.96
N THR A 311 13.04 -26.88 -9.70
CA THR A 311 13.23 -28.21 -9.13
C THR A 311 14.38 -28.18 -8.14
N ALA A 312 15.55 -27.72 -8.60
CA ALA A 312 16.73 -27.58 -7.76
C ALA A 312 16.48 -26.63 -6.59
N ALA A 313 15.82 -25.50 -6.85
CA ALA A 313 15.57 -24.50 -5.80
C ALA A 313 14.65 -25.03 -4.70
N LEU A 314 13.61 -25.82 -5.01
CA LEU A 314 12.73 -26.38 -3.99
C LEU A 314 13.39 -27.52 -3.20
N GLU A 315 14.30 -28.27 -3.82
CA GLU A 315 15.08 -29.32 -3.15
C GLU A 315 15.95 -28.77 -1.99
N GLU A 316 16.35 -27.51 -2.08
CA GLU A 316 17.12 -26.81 -1.04
C GLU A 316 16.25 -26.23 0.09
N THR A 317 14.91 -26.33 -0.01
CA THR A 317 13.97 -25.78 0.99
C THR A 317 13.41 -26.85 1.91
N SER A 318 12.72 -26.44 2.98
CA SER A 318 11.98 -27.37 3.83
C SER A 318 10.87 -28.13 3.10
N MET A 319 10.39 -27.63 1.95
CA MET A 319 9.33 -28.30 1.18
C MET A 319 9.74 -29.72 0.76
N ALA A 320 11.02 -29.93 0.41
CA ALA A 320 11.51 -31.24 0.01
C ALA A 320 11.43 -32.29 1.13
N GLN A 321 11.48 -31.86 2.39
CA GLN A 321 11.35 -32.72 3.57
C GLN A 321 9.88 -32.90 3.98
N ASP A 322 9.05 -31.89 3.70
CA ASP A 322 7.63 -31.84 4.06
C ASP A 322 6.69 -32.41 3.00
N THR A 323 7.22 -32.98 1.92
CA THR A 323 6.45 -33.54 0.81
C THR A 323 6.96 -34.93 0.41
N THR A 324 6.03 -35.76 -0.07
CA THR A 324 6.41 -36.98 -0.80
C THR A 324 6.97 -36.62 -2.18
N PRO A 325 7.78 -37.48 -2.84
CA PRO A 325 8.29 -37.21 -4.18
C PRO A 325 7.21 -36.91 -5.22
N ALA A 326 6.03 -37.53 -5.11
CA ALA A 326 4.90 -37.28 -5.98
C ALA A 326 4.28 -35.89 -5.75
N GLN A 327 4.16 -35.46 -4.49
CA GLN A 327 3.66 -34.13 -4.12
C GLN A 327 4.65 -33.04 -4.56
N LEU A 328 5.95 -33.24 -4.33
CA LEU A 328 7.00 -32.30 -4.78
C LEU A 328 6.96 -32.13 -6.30
N ALA A 329 6.89 -33.24 -7.05
CA ALA A 329 6.78 -33.21 -8.51
C ALA A 329 5.51 -32.48 -8.99
N ALA A 330 4.38 -32.63 -8.28
CA ALA A 330 3.15 -31.90 -8.57
C ALA A 330 3.31 -30.39 -8.33
N ASN A 331 3.94 -29.99 -7.21
CA ASN A 331 4.22 -28.59 -6.90
C ASN A 331 5.15 -27.96 -7.95
N VAL A 332 6.24 -28.65 -8.32
CA VAL A 332 7.16 -28.23 -9.39
C VAL A 332 6.40 -28.01 -10.70
N LYS A 333 5.54 -28.95 -11.09
CA LYS A 333 4.74 -28.84 -12.32
C LYS A 333 3.81 -27.62 -12.29
N THR A 334 3.14 -27.37 -11.17
CA THR A 334 2.29 -26.19 -10.99
C THR A 334 3.09 -24.89 -11.13
N LEU A 335 4.22 -24.79 -10.43
CA LEU A 335 5.06 -23.59 -10.45
C LEU A 335 5.72 -23.36 -11.82
N GLN A 336 6.15 -24.41 -12.51
CA GLN A 336 6.67 -24.32 -13.89
C GLN A 336 5.59 -23.87 -14.88
N ALA A 337 4.33 -24.27 -14.70
CA ALA A 337 3.23 -23.80 -15.53
C ALA A 337 3.01 -22.28 -15.36
N LEU A 338 3.13 -21.78 -14.13
CA LEU A 338 3.08 -20.34 -13.84
C LEU A 338 4.32 -19.62 -14.38
N GLN A 339 5.52 -20.17 -14.19
CA GLN A 339 6.78 -19.57 -14.64
C GLN A 339 6.80 -19.28 -16.15
N LYS A 340 6.17 -20.12 -16.98
CA LYS A 340 6.06 -19.90 -18.42
C LYS A 340 5.30 -18.62 -18.81
N ARG A 341 4.46 -18.10 -17.90
CA ARG A 341 3.70 -16.86 -18.08
C ARG A 341 4.43 -15.64 -17.50
N LEU A 342 5.59 -15.83 -16.85
CA LEU A 342 6.37 -14.72 -16.32
C LEU A 342 6.90 -13.86 -17.46
N VAL A 343 6.70 -12.55 -17.34
CA VAL A 343 7.41 -11.58 -18.18
C VAL A 343 8.90 -11.69 -17.88
N LYS A 344 9.73 -11.77 -18.92
CA LYS A 344 11.18 -11.66 -18.75
C LYS A 344 11.47 -10.26 -18.19
N GLN A 345 11.84 -10.18 -16.92
CA GLN A 345 12.26 -8.92 -16.32
C GLN A 345 13.69 -8.62 -16.79
N ASP A 346 13.89 -7.47 -17.45
CA ASP A 346 15.23 -6.93 -17.63
C ASP A 346 15.79 -6.58 -16.24
N SER A 347 16.96 -7.12 -15.94
CA SER A 347 17.58 -7.09 -14.62
C SER A 347 18.02 -5.67 -14.24
N ALA A 348 17.13 -4.88 -13.63
CA ALA A 348 17.48 -3.66 -12.93
C ALA A 348 17.05 -3.80 -11.46
N ARG A 349 18.01 -4.22 -10.62
CA ARG A 349 17.89 -4.28 -9.16
C ARG A 349 18.08 -2.91 -8.53
#